data_AF-A0A9E6C8L9-F1
#
_entry.id   AF-A0A9E6C8L9-F1
#
_cell.length_a   1.000
_cell.length_b   1.000
_cell.length_c   1.000
_cell.angle_alpha   90.00
_cell.angle_beta   90.00
_cell.angle_gamma   90.00
#
_symmetry.space_group_name_H-M   'P 1'
#
loop_
_entity.id
_entity.type
_entity.pdbx_description
1 polymer ?
#
loop_
_entity_poly.entity_id
_entity_poly.type
_entity_poly.pdbx_seq_one_letter_code
_entity_poly.pdbx_strand_id
1 'polypeptide(L)'
;MEQKREPLFKRLWRQYNIIFYRGKFPFLPYTWLPLSFVFAFLAALASYFIFRCIALAVLYFVLMWLFFAIGIPYYFMEKRLTEIEKALPYFLSQLSSALRSGMGLDSALNEVAKSLGGPLGEEVRRTLAEINKGITMGEAFRRAGERIGTKFVRRVFRILVSAVEQGGRLADVLDEIADNAQEIVTLRMEREAATTMPAMFIVAAGVLIAPIVFGITITLYKLMYNQSASVGFIKKGTGVVPSLFLKIILFYLAIEAFLSALLIAKMRWGKLGKGFVIAPVFAYVAPIVAIFAAKMMAGLLAAQGASAVMIL
;
A
#
# COMPACT_ATOMS: atom_id res chain seq x y z
N MET A 1 -5.05 21.61 36.26
CA MET A 1 -4.74 21.49 34.82
C MET A 1 -3.97 20.19 34.60
N GLU A 2 -4.61 19.04 34.74
CA GLU A 2 -3.96 17.74 34.58
C GLU A 2 -4.60 17.04 33.38
N GLN A 3 -4.05 17.30 32.20
CA GLN A 3 -4.46 16.67 30.96
C GLN A 3 -4.06 15.20 31.02
N LYS A 4 -4.94 14.38 31.61
CA LYS A 4 -4.80 12.92 31.77
C LYS A 4 -4.38 12.34 30.41
N ARG A 5 -3.09 12.01 30.25
CA ARG A 5 -2.56 11.42 29.02
C ARG A 5 -3.35 10.15 28.77
N GLU A 6 -4.22 10.18 27.75
CA GLU A 6 -4.93 8.97 27.32
C GLU A 6 -3.93 7.82 27.16
N PRO A 7 -4.25 6.62 27.66
CA PRO A 7 -3.36 5.47 27.55
C PRO A 7 -3.06 5.21 26.07
N LEU A 8 -1.78 4.93 25.77
CA LEU A 8 -1.25 4.81 24.40
C LEU A 8 -2.08 3.82 23.55
N PHE A 9 -2.56 2.74 24.17
CA PHE A 9 -3.46 1.77 23.54
C PHE A 9 -4.76 2.38 23.00
N LYS A 10 -5.44 3.25 23.77
CA LYS A 10 -6.69 3.89 23.32
C LYS A 10 -6.44 4.80 22.12
N ARG A 11 -5.30 5.51 22.10
CA ARG A 11 -4.90 6.36 20.98
C ARG A 11 -4.66 5.55 19.70
N LEU A 12 -3.90 4.47 19.80
CA LEU A 12 -3.65 3.57 18.67
C LEU A 12 -4.92 2.91 18.16
N TRP A 13 -5.77 2.42 19.05
CA TRP A 13 -7.05 1.81 18.69
C TRP A 13 -7.97 2.80 17.96
N ARG A 14 -8.02 4.06 18.43
CA ARG A 14 -8.77 5.12 17.76
C ARG A 14 -8.23 5.41 16.37
N GLN A 15 -6.91 5.49 16.19
CA GLN A 15 -6.29 5.67 14.87
C GLN A 15 -6.57 4.50 13.93
N TYR A 16 -6.49 3.27 14.44
CA TYR A 16 -6.78 2.06 13.68
C TYR A 16 -8.24 2.05 13.20
N ASN A 17 -9.19 2.35 14.09
CA ASN A 17 -10.59 2.45 13.73
C ASN A 17 -10.85 3.50 12.66
N ILE A 18 -10.17 4.66 12.72
CA ILE A 18 -10.32 5.71 11.71
C ILE A 18 -9.96 5.19 10.30
N ILE A 19 -8.95 4.32 10.18
CA ILE A 19 -8.56 3.72 8.88
C ILE A 19 -9.72 2.88 8.32
N PHE A 20 -10.33 2.04 9.15
CA PHE A 20 -11.45 1.18 8.75
C PHE A 20 -12.70 1.97 8.38
N TYR A 21 -13.05 2.96 9.21
CA TYR A 21 -14.22 3.82 8.95
C TYR A 21 -14.04 4.65 7.68
N ARG A 22 -12.85 5.21 7.43
CA ARG A 22 -12.55 5.97 6.21
C ARG A 22 -12.46 5.08 4.98
N GLY A 23 -11.91 3.88 5.09
CA GLY A 23 -11.83 2.94 3.99
C GLY A 23 -13.11 2.16 3.70
N LYS A 24 -14.12 2.24 4.58
CA LYS A 24 -15.33 1.41 4.51
C LYS A 24 -14.98 -0.07 4.30
N PHE A 25 -13.98 -0.52 5.06
CA PHE A 25 -13.53 -1.90 4.97
C PHE A 25 -14.69 -2.83 5.37
N PRO A 26 -14.92 -3.96 4.66
CA PRO A 26 -16.10 -4.80 4.86
C PRO A 26 -16.16 -5.43 6.25
N PHE A 27 -15.01 -5.60 6.90
CA PHE A 27 -14.91 -6.18 8.23
C PHE A 27 -14.74 -5.11 9.29
N LEU A 28 -15.26 -5.38 10.48
CA LEU A 28 -15.03 -4.54 11.64
C LEU A 28 -13.58 -4.73 12.14
N PRO A 29 -12.96 -3.69 12.75
CA PRO A 29 -11.58 -3.77 13.24
C PRO A 29 -11.30 -4.96 14.15
N TYR A 30 -12.28 -5.29 15.01
CA TYR A 30 -12.17 -6.39 15.97
C TYR A 30 -12.32 -7.78 15.34
N THR A 31 -12.95 -7.92 14.17
CA THR A 31 -13.03 -9.20 13.44
C THR A 31 -11.84 -9.39 12.50
N TRP A 32 -11.33 -8.31 11.93
CA TRP A 32 -10.19 -8.36 11.02
C TRP A 32 -8.88 -8.70 11.72
N LEU A 33 -8.64 -8.16 12.92
CA LEU A 33 -7.39 -8.37 13.64
C LEU A 33 -7.07 -9.86 13.90
N PRO A 34 -7.98 -10.71 14.43
CA PRO A 34 -7.72 -12.14 14.56
C PRO A 34 -7.59 -12.85 13.20
N LEU A 35 -8.36 -12.45 12.18
CA LEU A 35 -8.25 -13.03 10.84
C LEU A 35 -6.86 -12.74 10.22
N SER A 36 -6.35 -11.53 10.39
CA SER A 36 -5.01 -11.14 9.95
C SER A 36 -3.91 -11.96 10.64
N PHE A 37 -4.13 -12.35 11.90
CA PHE A 37 -3.23 -13.22 12.65
C PHE A 37 -3.24 -14.64 12.07
N VAL A 38 -4.40 -15.18 11.70
CA VAL A 38 -4.51 -16.50 11.04
C VAL A 38 -3.75 -16.50 9.71
N PHE A 39 -3.92 -15.48 8.87
CA PHE A 39 -3.18 -15.38 7.60
C PHE A 39 -1.66 -15.30 7.82
N ALA A 40 -1.21 -14.50 8.79
CA ALA A 40 0.21 -14.42 9.14
C ALA A 40 0.75 -15.73 9.69
N PHE A 41 -0.05 -16.46 10.48
CA PHE A 41 0.32 -17.76 11.02
C PHE A 41 0.47 -18.81 9.91
N LEU A 42 -0.44 -18.84 8.94
CA LEU A 42 -0.32 -19.72 7.77
C LEU A 42 0.92 -19.42 6.93
N ALA A 43 1.24 -18.14 6.72
CA ALA A 43 2.47 -17.72 6.03
C ALA A 43 3.73 -18.14 6.82
N ALA A 44 3.72 -17.98 8.14
CA ALA A 44 4.82 -18.42 9.00
C ALA A 44 5.01 -19.94 8.97
N LEU A 45 3.92 -20.71 8.98
CA LEU A 45 3.94 -22.16 8.87
C LEU A 45 4.51 -22.60 7.52
N ALA A 46 4.04 -22.01 6.42
CA ALA A 46 4.59 -22.26 5.09
C ALA A 46 6.09 -21.94 5.02
N SER A 47 6.50 -20.82 5.61
CA SER A 47 7.92 -20.45 5.72
C SER A 47 8.74 -21.47 6.51
N TYR A 48 8.19 -21.97 7.62
CA TYR A 48 8.86 -23.01 8.41
C TYR A 48 9.10 -24.27 7.57
N PHE A 49 8.11 -24.72 6.80
CA PHE A 49 8.27 -25.88 5.90
C PHE A 49 9.30 -25.64 4.79
N ILE A 50 9.39 -24.42 4.26
CA ILE A 50 10.32 -24.07 3.17
C ILE A 50 11.76 -23.90 3.69
N PHE A 51 11.97 -23.09 4.73
CA PHE A 51 13.29 -22.71 5.21
C PHE A 51 13.83 -23.64 6.30
N ARG A 52 12.98 -24.46 6.94
CA ARG A 52 13.31 -25.30 8.10
C ARG A 52 14.02 -24.53 9.23
N CYS A 53 13.69 -23.24 9.36
CA CYS A 53 14.32 -22.34 10.32
C CYS A 53 13.24 -21.60 11.12
N ILE A 54 13.18 -21.87 12.41
CA ILE A 54 12.16 -21.29 13.29
C ILE A 54 12.31 -19.77 13.44
N ALA A 55 13.55 -19.27 13.45
CA ALA A 55 13.82 -17.83 13.55
C ALA A 55 13.25 -17.05 12.35
N LEU A 56 13.38 -17.60 11.13
CA LEU A 56 12.79 -16.99 9.93
C LEU A 56 11.27 -17.08 9.94
N ALA A 57 10.70 -18.19 10.40
CA ALA A 57 9.26 -18.34 10.54
C ALA A 57 8.66 -17.29 11.48
N VAL A 58 9.29 -17.04 12.63
CA VAL A 58 8.88 -16.00 13.59
C VAL A 58 9.05 -14.59 12.99
N LEU A 59 10.15 -14.33 12.26
CA LEU A 59 10.35 -13.05 11.59
C LEU A 59 9.24 -12.77 10.56
N TYR A 60 8.96 -13.75 9.69
CA TYR A 60 7.92 -13.61 8.67
C TYR A 60 6.52 -13.54 9.26
N PHE A 61 6.27 -14.21 10.39
CA PHE A 61 5.04 -14.06 11.15
C PHE A 61 4.79 -12.59 11.51
N VAL A 62 5.78 -11.93 12.15
CA VAL A 62 5.64 -10.54 12.59
C VAL A 62 5.47 -9.60 11.40
N LEU A 63 6.31 -9.76 10.36
CA LEU A 63 6.26 -8.92 9.16
C LEU A 63 4.92 -9.06 8.42
N MET A 64 4.43 -10.28 8.23
CA MET A 64 3.16 -10.54 7.55
C MET A 64 1.96 -10.11 8.40
N TRP A 65 2.01 -10.30 9.71
CA TRP A 65 0.94 -9.85 10.58
C TRP A 65 0.78 -8.33 10.51
N LEU A 66 1.87 -7.57 10.54
CA LEU A 66 1.83 -6.12 10.35
C LEU A 66 1.25 -5.74 8.97
N PHE A 67 1.65 -6.45 7.92
CA PHE A 67 1.14 -6.24 6.57
C PHE A 67 -0.38 -6.49 6.47
N PHE A 68 -0.86 -7.64 6.93
CA PHE A 68 -2.29 -7.98 6.88
C PHE A 68 -3.12 -7.10 7.82
N ALA A 69 -2.63 -6.85 9.05
CA ALA A 69 -3.36 -6.10 10.06
C ALA A 69 -3.52 -4.62 9.68
N ILE A 70 -2.48 -3.98 9.14
CA ILE A 70 -2.44 -2.53 8.91
C ILE A 70 -2.41 -2.21 7.41
N GLY A 71 -1.60 -2.92 6.63
CA GLY A 71 -1.35 -2.63 5.23
C GLY A 71 -2.59 -2.73 4.34
N ILE A 72 -3.37 -3.81 4.48
CA ILE A 72 -4.57 -4.02 3.67
C ILE A 72 -5.66 -2.96 3.97
N PRO A 73 -6.09 -2.74 5.23
CA PRO A 73 -7.08 -1.69 5.52
C PRO A 73 -6.61 -0.30 5.10
N TYR A 74 -5.32 -0.02 5.25
CA TYR A 74 -4.73 1.25 4.82
C TYR A 74 -4.81 1.44 3.29
N TYR A 75 -4.58 0.38 2.50
CA TYR A 75 -4.75 0.41 1.05
C TYR A 75 -6.19 0.74 0.62
N PHE A 76 -7.19 0.10 1.24
CA PHE A 76 -8.61 0.37 0.97
C PHE A 76 -8.99 1.81 1.32
N MET A 77 -8.53 2.30 2.47
CA MET A 77 -8.69 3.71 2.85
C MET A 77 -8.11 4.62 1.78
N GLU A 78 -6.87 4.42 1.38
CA GLU A 78 -6.20 5.31 0.43
C GLU A 78 -6.83 5.27 -0.96
N LYS A 79 -7.27 4.10 -1.42
CA LYS A 79 -8.01 3.94 -2.68
C LYS A 79 -9.30 4.77 -2.64
N ARG A 80 -10.11 4.62 -1.58
CA ARG A 80 -11.36 5.37 -1.41
C ARG A 80 -11.11 6.88 -1.34
N LEU A 81 -10.07 7.32 -0.63
CA LEU A 81 -9.71 8.74 -0.57
C LEU A 81 -9.29 9.28 -1.94
N THR A 82 -8.50 8.52 -2.71
CA THR A 82 -8.12 8.89 -4.07
C THR A 82 -9.34 8.99 -4.99
N GLU A 83 -10.30 8.08 -4.89
CA GLU A 83 -11.56 8.15 -5.65
C GLU A 83 -12.38 9.40 -5.30
N ILE A 84 -12.43 9.78 -4.02
CA ILE A 84 -13.07 11.03 -3.59
C ILE A 84 -12.39 12.24 -4.20
N GLU A 85 -11.05 12.29 -4.15
CA GLU A 85 -10.28 13.42 -4.69
C GLU A 85 -10.40 13.53 -6.21
N LYS A 86 -10.49 12.40 -6.93
CA LYS A 86 -10.69 12.37 -8.39
C LYS A 86 -12.10 12.82 -8.82
N ALA A 87 -13.12 12.55 -8.02
CA ALA A 87 -14.50 12.95 -8.31
C ALA A 87 -14.82 14.41 -7.92
N LEU A 88 -13.93 15.04 -7.13
CA LEU A 88 -14.16 16.37 -6.57
C LEU A 88 -14.27 17.49 -7.64
N PRO A 89 -13.42 17.56 -8.68
CA PRO A 89 -13.55 18.59 -9.73
C PRO A 89 -14.90 18.50 -10.43
N TYR A 90 -15.33 17.28 -10.76
CA TYR A 90 -16.63 17.03 -11.39
C TYR A 90 -17.79 17.51 -10.52
N PHE A 91 -17.77 17.24 -9.21
CA PHE A 91 -18.76 17.76 -8.26
C PHE A 91 -18.85 19.29 -8.29
N LEU A 92 -17.71 19.99 -8.24
CA LEU A 92 -17.67 21.45 -8.22
C LEU A 92 -18.15 22.06 -9.54
N SER A 93 -17.72 21.49 -10.67
CA SER A 93 -18.14 21.93 -12.01
C SER A 93 -19.65 21.77 -12.22
N GLN A 94 -20.22 20.63 -11.80
CA GLN A 94 -21.67 20.40 -11.87
C GLN A 94 -22.44 21.38 -10.97
N LEU A 95 -21.94 21.64 -9.77
CA LEU A 95 -22.56 22.61 -8.85
C LEU A 95 -22.51 24.03 -9.41
N SER A 96 -21.37 24.45 -9.97
CA SER A 96 -21.21 25.74 -10.65
C SER A 96 -22.17 25.89 -11.83
N SER A 97 -22.28 24.87 -12.68
CA SER A 97 -23.19 24.87 -13.83
C SER A 97 -24.66 25.02 -13.40
N ALA A 98 -25.09 24.27 -12.38
CA ALA A 98 -26.43 24.39 -11.82
C ALA A 98 -26.71 25.77 -11.23
N LEU A 99 -25.75 26.38 -10.53
CA LEU A 99 -25.91 27.74 -10.02
C LEU A 99 -26.01 28.78 -11.13
N ARG A 100 -25.25 28.62 -12.22
CA ARG A 100 -25.31 29.52 -13.38
C ARG A 100 -26.62 29.44 -14.17
N SER A 101 -27.32 28.31 -14.13
CA SER A 101 -28.67 28.21 -14.70
C SER A 101 -29.74 28.90 -13.85
N GLY A 102 -29.35 29.56 -12.75
CA GLY A 102 -30.26 30.25 -11.83
C GLY A 102 -30.85 29.33 -10.77
N MET A 103 -30.38 28.08 -10.65
CA MET A 103 -30.81 27.20 -9.58
C MET A 103 -30.35 27.72 -8.22
N GLY A 104 -31.24 27.72 -7.23
CA GLY A 104 -30.86 27.99 -5.85
C GLY A 104 -29.86 26.94 -5.33
N LEU A 105 -28.94 27.35 -4.45
CA LEU A 105 -27.85 26.50 -3.96
C LEU A 105 -28.32 25.17 -3.35
N ASP A 106 -29.40 25.19 -2.57
CA ASP A 106 -29.95 23.99 -1.95
C ASP A 106 -30.49 23.00 -2.99
N SER A 107 -31.17 23.50 -4.03
CA SER A 107 -31.66 22.70 -5.15
C SER A 107 -30.51 22.17 -6.00
N ALA A 108 -29.50 23.00 -6.27
CA ALA A 108 -28.31 22.65 -7.04
C ALA A 108 -27.53 21.53 -6.34
N LEU A 109 -27.33 21.66 -5.03
CA LEU A 109 -26.63 20.65 -4.27
C LEU A 109 -27.40 19.32 -4.24
N ASN A 110 -28.72 19.35 -4.09
CA ASN A 110 -29.56 18.15 -4.14
C ASN A 110 -29.50 17.45 -5.50
N GLU A 111 -29.54 18.21 -6.60
CA GLU A 111 -29.49 17.65 -7.95
C GLU A 111 -28.14 17.00 -8.24
N VAL A 112 -27.05 17.70 -7.93
CA VAL A 112 -25.69 17.20 -8.13
C VAL A 112 -25.40 15.98 -7.24
N ALA A 113 -25.93 15.94 -6.02
CA ALA A 113 -25.74 14.78 -5.14
C ALA A 113 -26.46 13.50 -5.61
N LYS A 114 -27.53 13.63 -6.42
CA LYS A 114 -28.20 12.50 -7.06
C LYS A 114 -27.39 11.96 -8.24
N SER A 115 -26.77 12.84 -9.02
CA SER A 115 -25.94 12.43 -10.17
C SER A 115 -24.58 11.85 -9.76
N LEU A 116 -24.07 12.21 -8.58
CA LEU A 116 -22.80 11.69 -8.05
C LEU A 116 -22.89 10.23 -7.56
N GLY A 117 -22.20 9.36 -8.27
CA GLY A 117 -21.87 8.00 -7.82
C GLY A 117 -20.67 7.93 -6.87
N GLY A 118 -20.38 6.70 -6.43
CA GLY A 118 -19.13 6.39 -5.73
C GLY A 118 -18.99 7.01 -4.33
N PRO A 119 -17.76 7.00 -3.78
CA PRO A 119 -17.49 7.43 -2.41
C PRO A 119 -17.78 8.91 -2.13
N LEU A 120 -17.51 9.80 -3.10
CA LEU A 120 -17.79 11.23 -2.93
C LEU A 120 -19.29 11.48 -2.86
N GLY A 121 -20.08 10.88 -3.75
CA GLY A 121 -21.54 11.02 -3.74
C GLY A 121 -22.16 10.58 -2.42
N GLU A 122 -21.62 9.54 -1.79
CA GLU A 122 -22.06 9.12 -0.46
C GLU A 122 -21.81 10.19 0.61
N GLU A 123 -20.61 10.77 0.65
CA GLU A 123 -20.29 11.82 1.63
C GLU A 123 -21.08 13.11 1.36
N VAL A 124 -21.31 13.46 0.10
CA VAL A 124 -22.14 14.63 -0.28
C VAL A 124 -23.60 14.41 0.12
N ARG A 125 -24.20 13.24 -0.16
CA ARG A 125 -25.56 12.89 0.28
C ARG A 125 -25.70 12.89 1.81
N ARG A 126 -24.69 12.39 2.52
CA ARG A 126 -24.64 12.45 3.98
C ARG A 126 -24.57 13.89 4.49
N THR A 127 -23.80 14.74 3.81
CA THR A 127 -23.68 16.17 4.14
C THR A 127 -25.02 16.90 3.91
N LEU A 128 -25.71 16.62 2.80
CA LEU A 128 -27.06 17.12 2.54
C LEU A 128 -28.07 16.68 3.60
N ALA A 129 -28.02 15.41 4.02
CA ALA A 129 -28.89 14.91 5.08
C ALA A 129 -28.62 15.60 6.44
N GLU A 130 -27.39 16.07 6.69
CA GLU A 130 -27.06 16.90 7.86
C GLU A 130 -27.66 18.30 7.72
N ILE A 131 -27.57 18.91 6.53
CA ILE A 131 -28.16 20.23 6.23
C ILE A 131 -29.69 20.20 6.40
N ASN A 132 -30.35 19.19 5.84
CA ASN A 132 -31.81 19.00 5.96
C ASN A 132 -32.28 18.78 7.40
N LYS A 133 -31.38 18.40 8.32
CA LYS A 133 -31.65 18.28 9.76
C LYS A 133 -31.40 19.57 10.55
N GLY A 134 -31.16 20.68 9.86
CA GLY A 134 -30.95 22.00 10.47
C GLY A 134 -29.49 22.32 10.83
N ILE A 135 -28.51 21.50 10.41
CA ILE A 135 -27.09 21.85 10.55
C ILE A 135 -26.74 22.89 9.48
N THR A 136 -26.00 23.93 9.84
CA THR A 136 -25.58 24.95 8.87
C THR A 136 -24.69 24.33 7.78
N MET A 137 -24.79 24.85 6.55
CA MET A 137 -24.00 24.36 5.42
C MET A 137 -22.49 24.39 5.72
N GLY A 138 -22.01 25.48 6.33
CA GLY A 138 -20.62 25.61 6.75
C GLY A 138 -20.16 24.48 7.68
N GLU A 139 -20.96 24.17 8.69
CA GLU A 139 -20.67 23.12 9.66
C GLU A 139 -20.75 21.71 9.03
N ALA A 140 -21.73 21.48 8.16
CA ALA A 140 -21.89 20.19 7.48
C ALA A 140 -20.69 19.87 6.57
N PHE A 141 -20.24 20.84 5.74
CA PHE A 141 -19.06 20.67 4.90
C PHE A 141 -17.76 20.58 5.70
N ARG A 142 -17.66 21.28 6.83
CA ARG A 142 -16.52 21.13 7.77
C ARG A 142 -16.45 19.70 8.30
N ARG A 143 -17.59 19.15 8.78
CA ARG A 143 -17.69 17.77 9.25
C ARG A 143 -17.36 16.77 8.14
N ALA A 144 -17.83 17.00 6.93
CA ALA A 144 -17.50 16.17 5.77
C ALA A 144 -15.98 16.15 5.48
N GLY A 145 -15.32 17.32 5.50
CA GLY A 145 -13.88 17.42 5.34
C GLY A 145 -13.09 16.72 6.48
N GLU A 146 -13.62 16.71 7.70
CA GLU A 146 -13.03 16.00 8.83
C GLU A 146 -13.17 14.47 8.71
N ARG A 147 -14.36 14.00 8.29
CA ARG A 147 -14.64 12.58 8.02
C ARG A 147 -13.72 12.03 6.93
N ILE A 148 -13.70 12.68 5.76
CA ILE A 148 -12.86 12.31 4.62
C ILE A 148 -11.38 12.41 5.01
N GLY A 149 -10.99 13.51 5.64
CA GLY A 149 -9.70 13.61 6.32
C GLY A 149 -8.50 13.90 5.43
N THR A 150 -8.68 14.23 4.14
CA THR A 150 -7.59 14.71 3.29
C THR A 150 -7.45 16.24 3.35
N LYS A 151 -6.20 16.73 3.23
CA LYS A 151 -5.94 18.17 3.22
C LYS A 151 -6.56 18.87 2.01
N PHE A 152 -6.61 18.17 0.87
CA PHE A 152 -7.14 18.68 -0.38
C PHE A 152 -8.64 18.94 -0.28
N VAL A 153 -9.43 17.92 0.12
CA VAL A 153 -10.88 18.06 0.29
C VAL A 153 -11.24 19.10 1.34
N ARG A 154 -10.53 19.13 2.49
CA ARG A 154 -10.73 20.17 3.52
C ARG A 154 -10.44 21.59 3.03
N ARG A 155 -9.50 21.75 2.09
CA ARG A 155 -9.21 23.05 1.49
C ARG A 155 -10.35 23.46 0.58
N VAL A 156 -10.75 22.59 -0.35
CA VAL A 156 -11.85 22.84 -1.28
C VAL A 156 -13.15 23.16 -0.54
N PHE A 157 -13.53 22.36 0.46
CA PHE A 157 -14.77 22.60 1.22
C PHE A 157 -14.74 23.90 2.03
N ARG A 158 -13.58 24.32 2.55
CA ARG A 158 -13.47 25.64 3.21
C ARG A 158 -13.67 26.78 2.22
N ILE A 159 -13.08 26.69 1.03
CA ILE A 159 -13.25 27.71 0.00
C ILE A 159 -14.72 27.75 -0.45
N LEU A 160 -15.37 26.59 -0.62
CA LEU A 160 -16.79 26.50 -0.94
C LEU A 160 -17.66 27.21 0.10
N VAL A 161 -17.44 26.97 1.39
CA VAL A 161 -18.20 27.63 2.47
C VAL A 161 -17.99 29.15 2.44
N SER A 162 -16.74 29.60 2.29
CA SER A 162 -16.42 31.03 2.20
C SER A 162 -16.99 31.69 0.95
N ALA A 163 -17.10 30.98 -0.16
CA ALA A 163 -17.71 31.49 -1.40
C ALA A 163 -19.23 31.66 -1.24
N VAL A 164 -19.89 30.74 -0.52
CA VAL A 164 -21.32 30.82 -0.19
C VAL A 164 -21.63 32.04 0.67
N GLU A 165 -20.77 32.33 1.67
CA GLU A 165 -20.92 33.50 2.54
C GLU A 165 -20.75 34.84 1.80
N GLN A 166 -19.97 34.87 0.72
CA GLN A 166 -19.69 36.08 -0.07
C GLN A 166 -20.77 36.39 -1.12
N GLY A 167 -21.60 35.41 -1.50
CA GLY A 167 -22.86 35.57 -2.25
C GLY A 167 -22.77 36.01 -3.72
N GLY A 168 -21.91 36.95 -4.10
CA GLY A 168 -22.01 37.67 -5.36
C GLY A 168 -21.57 36.91 -6.62
N ARG A 169 -20.66 35.94 -6.50
CA ARG A 169 -20.05 35.23 -7.65
C ARG A 169 -19.72 33.76 -7.35
N LEU A 170 -20.63 33.05 -6.66
CA LEU A 170 -20.39 31.68 -6.21
C LEU A 170 -20.08 30.72 -7.37
N ALA A 171 -20.76 30.84 -8.50
CA ALA A 171 -20.52 29.96 -9.65
C ALA A 171 -19.12 30.16 -10.24
N ASP A 172 -18.68 31.40 -10.46
CA ASP A 172 -17.35 31.71 -10.98
C ASP A 172 -16.24 31.18 -10.05
N VAL A 173 -16.43 31.32 -8.74
CA VAL A 173 -15.46 30.83 -7.74
C VAL A 173 -15.41 29.30 -7.74
N LEU A 174 -16.57 28.62 -7.84
CA LEU A 174 -16.61 27.15 -7.89
C LEU A 174 -15.97 26.59 -9.16
N ASP A 175 -16.10 27.29 -10.29
CA ASP A 175 -15.40 26.97 -11.54
C ASP A 175 -13.90 27.04 -11.38
N GLU A 176 -13.39 28.14 -10.85
CA GLU A 176 -11.96 28.32 -10.65
C GLU A 176 -11.39 27.22 -9.73
N ILE A 177 -12.13 26.81 -8.70
CA ILE A 177 -11.73 25.69 -7.84
C ILE A 177 -11.83 24.35 -8.59
N ALA A 178 -12.83 24.16 -9.44
CA ALA A 178 -12.98 22.95 -10.25
C ALA A 178 -11.80 22.78 -11.21
N ASP A 179 -11.42 23.84 -11.93
CA ASP A 179 -10.29 23.84 -12.87
C ASP A 179 -8.97 23.57 -12.15
N ASN A 180 -8.71 24.28 -11.05
CA ASN A 180 -7.53 24.04 -10.20
C ASN A 180 -7.49 22.60 -9.66
N ALA A 181 -8.64 22.07 -9.23
CA ALA A 181 -8.76 20.71 -8.74
C ALA A 181 -8.52 19.68 -9.86
N GLN A 182 -9.02 19.96 -11.07
CA GLN A 182 -8.84 19.12 -12.25
C GLN A 182 -7.37 19.09 -12.65
N GLU A 183 -6.68 20.22 -12.68
CA GLU A 183 -5.23 20.29 -12.97
C GLU A 183 -4.42 19.45 -11.97
N ILE A 184 -4.71 19.57 -10.68
CA ILE A 184 -4.05 18.76 -9.63
C ILE A 184 -4.29 17.26 -9.86
N VAL A 185 -5.50 16.86 -10.25
CA VAL A 185 -5.82 15.46 -10.54
C VAL A 185 -5.09 14.98 -11.80
N THR A 186 -5.06 15.79 -12.87
CA THR A 186 -4.33 15.49 -14.12
C THR A 186 -2.84 15.31 -13.87
N LEU A 187 -2.19 16.25 -13.17
CA LEU A 187 -0.76 16.16 -12.83
C LEU A 187 -0.44 14.89 -12.01
N ARG A 188 -1.34 14.48 -11.12
CA ARG A 188 -1.17 13.21 -10.38
C ARG A 188 -1.30 11.99 -11.30
N MET A 189 -2.25 11.99 -12.23
CA MET A 189 -2.43 10.91 -13.18
C MET A 189 -1.22 10.78 -14.13
N GLU A 190 -0.71 11.91 -14.64
CA GLU A 190 0.50 11.95 -15.46
C GLU A 190 1.71 11.41 -14.70
N ARG A 191 1.88 11.83 -13.44
CA ARG A 191 2.93 11.31 -12.58
C ARG A 191 2.79 9.80 -12.33
N GLU A 192 1.57 9.33 -12.04
CA GLU A 192 1.30 7.90 -11.86
C GLU A 192 1.63 7.12 -13.13
N ALA A 193 1.24 7.61 -14.30
CA ALA A 193 1.55 6.99 -15.59
C ALA A 193 3.07 6.95 -15.86
N ALA A 194 3.77 8.07 -15.69
CA ALA A 194 5.21 8.19 -15.91
C ALA A 194 6.04 7.31 -14.95
N THR A 195 5.55 7.08 -13.73
CA THR A 195 6.25 6.27 -12.71
C THR A 195 5.89 4.79 -12.73
N THR A 196 4.82 4.41 -13.44
CA THR A 196 4.35 3.01 -13.47
C THR A 196 5.37 2.07 -14.13
N MET A 197 5.92 2.44 -15.28
CA MET A 197 6.89 1.58 -15.99
C MET A 197 8.21 1.38 -15.21
N PRO A 198 8.88 2.43 -14.70
CA PRO A 198 10.05 2.26 -13.84
C PRO A 198 9.74 1.45 -12.57
N ALA A 199 8.58 1.66 -11.96
CA ALA A 199 8.18 0.90 -10.78
C ALA A 199 8.02 -0.60 -11.07
N MET A 200 7.42 -0.98 -12.20
CA MET A 200 7.33 -2.39 -12.61
C MET A 200 8.70 -3.02 -12.86
N PHE A 201 9.64 -2.27 -13.43
CA PHE A 201 11.03 -2.74 -13.58
C PHE A 201 11.70 -3.01 -12.24
N ILE A 202 11.51 -2.15 -11.24
CA ILE A 202 12.05 -2.35 -9.89
C ILE A 202 11.40 -3.57 -9.21
N VAL A 203 10.09 -3.77 -9.39
CA VAL A 203 9.39 -4.97 -8.89
C VAL A 203 9.99 -6.22 -9.53
N ALA A 204 10.16 -6.23 -10.85
CA ALA A 204 10.73 -7.36 -11.59
C ALA A 204 12.17 -7.63 -11.16
N ALA A 205 13.00 -6.59 -11.04
CA ALA A 205 14.37 -6.69 -10.58
C ALA A 205 14.46 -7.31 -9.17
N GLY A 206 13.78 -6.70 -8.20
CA GLY A 206 13.88 -7.05 -6.78
C GLY A 206 13.16 -8.32 -6.34
N VAL A 207 12.12 -8.74 -7.07
CA VAL A 207 11.28 -9.88 -6.66
C VAL A 207 11.45 -11.09 -7.57
N LEU A 208 11.86 -10.88 -8.83
CA LEU A 208 12.01 -11.97 -9.80
C LEU A 208 13.46 -12.16 -10.24
N ILE A 209 14.04 -11.16 -10.90
CA ILE A 209 15.31 -11.31 -11.61
C ILE A 209 16.45 -11.59 -10.64
N ALA A 210 16.65 -10.75 -9.63
CA ALA A 210 17.74 -10.95 -8.68
C ALA A 210 17.59 -12.26 -7.90
N PRO A 211 16.42 -12.59 -7.30
CA PRO A 211 16.19 -13.91 -6.72
C PRO A 211 16.52 -15.09 -7.62
N ILE A 212 16.13 -15.04 -8.91
CA ILE A 212 16.43 -16.11 -9.87
C ILE A 212 17.95 -16.26 -10.04
N VAL A 213 18.65 -15.15 -10.30
CA VAL A 213 20.11 -15.14 -10.47
C VAL A 213 20.80 -15.71 -9.24
N PHE A 214 20.46 -15.21 -8.05
CA PHE A 214 21.03 -15.70 -6.80
C PHE A 214 20.69 -17.18 -6.53
N GLY A 215 19.49 -17.63 -6.86
CA GLY A 215 19.10 -19.03 -6.78
C GLY A 215 19.99 -19.94 -7.62
N ILE A 216 20.27 -19.54 -8.86
CA ILE A 216 21.19 -20.25 -9.75
C ILE A 216 22.62 -20.24 -9.18
N THR A 217 23.09 -19.07 -8.71
CA THR A 217 24.42 -18.94 -8.10
C THR A 217 24.59 -19.87 -6.89
N ILE A 218 23.55 -20.02 -6.05
CA ILE A 218 23.57 -20.95 -4.91
C ILE A 218 23.83 -22.39 -5.38
N THR A 219 23.13 -22.84 -6.42
CA THR A 219 23.27 -24.21 -6.94
C THR A 219 24.65 -24.44 -7.53
N LEU A 220 25.15 -23.50 -8.35
CA LEU A 220 26.49 -23.60 -8.94
C LEU A 220 27.59 -23.59 -7.89
N TYR A 221 27.50 -22.72 -6.90
CA TYR A 221 28.47 -22.66 -5.80
C TYR A 221 28.51 -23.98 -5.01
N LYS A 222 27.34 -24.56 -4.68
CA LYS A 222 27.28 -25.88 -4.01
C LYS A 222 27.92 -26.98 -4.84
N LEU A 223 27.69 -26.98 -6.16
CA LEU A 223 28.29 -27.96 -7.08
C LEU A 223 29.82 -27.84 -7.09
N MET A 224 30.34 -26.62 -7.27
CA MET A 224 31.79 -26.36 -7.28
C MET A 224 32.45 -26.72 -5.94
N TYR A 225 31.80 -26.38 -4.83
CA TYR A 225 32.29 -26.72 -3.49
C TYR A 225 32.39 -28.24 -3.29
N ASN A 226 31.35 -28.98 -3.68
CA ASN A 226 31.33 -30.44 -3.56
C ASN A 226 32.39 -31.11 -4.45
N GLN A 227 32.56 -30.63 -5.69
CA GLN A 227 33.61 -31.14 -6.58
C GLN A 227 35.01 -30.85 -6.03
N SER A 228 35.27 -29.63 -5.59
CA SER A 228 36.58 -29.24 -5.03
C SER A 228 36.93 -30.04 -3.76
N ALA A 229 35.92 -30.36 -2.93
CA ALA A 229 36.09 -31.22 -1.77
C ALA A 229 36.37 -32.69 -2.15
N SER A 230 35.77 -33.20 -3.24
CA SER A 230 36.00 -34.57 -3.71
C SER A 230 37.41 -34.79 -4.30
N VAL A 231 38.01 -33.75 -4.87
CA VAL A 231 39.36 -33.82 -5.49
C VAL A 231 40.48 -33.50 -4.48
N GLY A 232 40.15 -33.19 -3.23
CA GLY A 232 41.14 -32.97 -2.16
C GLY A 232 41.84 -31.60 -2.17
N PHE A 233 41.48 -30.71 -3.09
CA PHE A 233 41.97 -29.32 -3.14
C PHE A 233 41.51 -28.48 -1.95
N ILE A 234 40.36 -28.84 -1.36
CA ILE A 234 39.79 -28.18 -0.19
C ILE A 234 39.66 -29.20 0.94
N LYS A 235 40.43 -29.03 2.03
CA LYS A 235 40.17 -29.78 3.27
C LYS A 235 38.75 -29.45 3.75
N LYS A 236 37.95 -30.46 4.10
CA LYS A 236 36.64 -30.27 4.75
C LYS A 236 36.81 -29.27 5.93
N GLY A 237 36.29 -28.05 5.77
CA GLY A 237 36.36 -27.00 6.79
C GLY A 237 37.29 -25.81 6.51
N THR A 238 38.08 -25.80 5.44
CA THR A 238 38.90 -24.62 5.04
C THR A 238 38.27 -23.91 3.84
N GLY A 239 37.82 -22.66 3.99
CA GLY A 239 37.18 -21.86 2.94
C GLY A 239 35.89 -21.17 3.41
N VAL A 240 35.24 -20.39 2.54
CA VAL A 240 33.88 -19.89 2.83
C VAL A 240 32.98 -21.10 2.97
N VAL A 241 32.48 -21.35 4.18
CA VAL A 241 31.58 -22.47 4.46
C VAL A 241 30.29 -22.25 3.66
N PRO A 242 29.71 -23.29 3.03
CA PRO A 242 28.47 -23.12 2.27
C PRO A 242 27.32 -22.49 3.04
N SER A 243 27.29 -22.68 4.36
CA SER A 243 26.32 -22.03 5.25
C SER A 243 26.53 -20.52 5.37
N LEU A 244 27.77 -20.02 5.33
CA LEU A 244 28.06 -18.59 5.38
C LEU A 244 27.67 -17.90 4.07
N PHE A 245 28.01 -18.52 2.94
CA PHE A 245 27.64 -18.00 1.62
C PHE A 245 26.12 -17.87 1.46
N LEU A 246 25.36 -18.89 1.86
CA LEU A 246 23.90 -18.86 1.86
C LEU A 246 23.34 -17.73 2.73
N LYS A 247 23.89 -17.53 3.93
CA LYS A 247 23.47 -16.43 4.82
C LYS A 247 23.72 -15.06 4.20
N ILE A 248 24.86 -14.87 3.53
CA ILE A 248 25.19 -13.62 2.84
C ILE A 248 24.19 -13.34 1.72
N ILE A 249 23.87 -14.33 0.89
CA ILE A 249 22.88 -14.16 -0.20
C ILE A 249 21.49 -13.85 0.36
N LEU A 250 21.04 -14.57 1.40
CA LEU A 250 19.74 -14.30 2.02
C LEU A 250 19.67 -12.89 2.62
N PHE A 251 20.76 -12.43 3.25
CA PHE A 251 20.86 -11.06 3.76
C PHE A 251 20.83 -10.02 2.64
N TYR A 252 21.55 -10.27 1.54
CA TYR A 252 21.53 -9.42 0.35
C TYR A 252 20.12 -9.33 -0.25
N LEU A 253 19.44 -10.47 -0.46
CA LEU A 253 18.07 -10.52 -0.99
C LEU A 253 17.08 -9.77 -0.09
N ALA A 254 17.25 -9.86 1.23
CA ALA A 254 16.41 -9.12 2.17
C ALA A 254 16.63 -7.60 2.05
N ILE A 255 17.88 -7.14 1.92
CA ILE A 255 18.21 -5.73 1.71
C ILE A 255 17.64 -5.25 0.38
N GLU A 256 17.84 -6.01 -0.69
CA GLU A 256 17.39 -5.65 -2.02
C GLU A 256 15.85 -5.55 -2.09
N ALA A 257 15.15 -6.53 -1.53
CA ALA A 257 13.69 -6.52 -1.41
C ALA A 257 13.19 -5.29 -0.64
N PHE A 258 13.87 -4.93 0.45
CA PHE A 258 13.56 -3.75 1.25
C PHE A 258 13.79 -2.44 0.49
N LEU A 259 14.95 -2.30 -0.17
CA LEU A 259 15.28 -1.12 -0.98
C LEU A 259 14.32 -0.96 -2.16
N SER A 260 13.99 -2.05 -2.85
CA SER A 260 13.02 -2.06 -3.94
C SER A 260 11.65 -1.57 -3.49
N ALA A 261 11.17 -2.05 -2.34
CA ALA A 261 9.91 -1.59 -1.76
C ALA A 261 9.92 -0.09 -1.39
N LEU A 262 11.03 0.43 -0.86
CA LEU A 262 11.19 1.86 -0.57
C LEU A 262 11.24 2.72 -1.82
N LEU A 263 11.95 2.28 -2.87
CA LEU A 263 12.04 2.99 -4.15
C LEU A 263 10.67 3.08 -4.82
N ILE A 264 9.93 1.97 -4.89
CA ILE A 264 8.57 1.93 -5.42
C ILE A 264 7.66 2.88 -4.61
N ALA A 265 7.82 2.89 -3.28
CA ALA A 265 7.03 3.76 -2.42
C ALA A 265 7.27 5.25 -2.69
N LYS A 266 8.54 5.64 -2.85
CA LYS A 266 8.93 7.01 -3.18
C LYS A 266 8.45 7.42 -4.56
N MET A 267 8.61 6.55 -5.56
CA MET A 267 8.22 6.83 -6.94
C MET A 267 6.70 6.97 -7.08
N ARG A 268 5.95 5.91 -6.73
CA ARG A 268 4.51 5.81 -6.99
C ARG A 268 3.68 6.74 -6.11
N TRP A 269 4.04 6.90 -4.84
CA TRP A 269 3.23 7.66 -3.88
C TRP A 269 3.92 8.89 -3.30
N GLY A 270 5.20 9.15 -3.62
CA GLY A 270 5.96 10.28 -3.09
C GLY A 270 6.38 10.15 -1.62
N LYS A 271 5.90 9.12 -0.92
CA LYS A 271 6.09 8.91 0.52
C LYS A 271 6.83 7.60 0.77
N LEU A 272 8.01 7.69 1.38
CA LEU A 272 8.81 6.52 1.78
C LEU A 272 8.08 5.62 2.77
N GLY A 273 7.22 6.19 3.63
CA GLY A 273 6.46 5.44 4.64
C GLY A 273 5.62 4.29 4.06
N LYS A 274 5.19 4.37 2.80
CA LYS A 274 4.42 3.28 2.17
C LYS A 274 5.27 2.08 1.79
N GLY A 275 6.59 2.24 1.72
CA GLY A 275 7.51 1.16 1.41
C GLY A 275 7.57 0.15 2.53
N PHE A 276 7.42 0.59 3.78
CA PHE A 276 7.31 -0.30 4.95
C PHE A 276 6.06 -1.19 4.91
N VAL A 277 5.00 -0.77 4.21
CA VAL A 277 3.82 -1.60 4.01
C VAL A 277 4.10 -2.69 2.98
N ILE A 278 4.85 -2.41 1.92
CA ILE A 278 5.08 -3.35 0.81
C ILE A 278 6.29 -4.26 1.07
N ALA A 279 7.28 -3.79 1.82
CA ALA A 279 8.53 -4.48 2.10
C ALA A 279 8.36 -5.89 2.69
N PRO A 280 7.44 -6.17 3.63
CA PRO A 280 7.17 -7.52 4.11
C PRO A 280 6.87 -8.52 3.00
N VAL A 281 6.06 -8.10 2.01
CA VAL A 281 5.69 -8.96 0.87
C VAL A 281 6.91 -9.27 0.03
N PHE A 282 7.72 -8.26 -0.29
CA PHE A 282 8.92 -8.45 -1.11
C PHE A 282 9.94 -9.35 -0.40
N ALA A 283 10.19 -9.09 0.88
CA ALA A 283 11.12 -9.86 1.70
C ALA A 283 10.70 -11.32 1.89
N TYR A 284 9.41 -11.63 1.73
CA TYR A 284 8.86 -12.98 1.79
C TYR A 284 8.93 -13.69 0.44
N VAL A 285 8.55 -13.00 -0.65
CA VAL A 285 8.47 -13.60 -1.98
C VAL A 285 9.87 -13.82 -2.58
N ALA A 286 10.79 -12.88 -2.43
CA ALA A 286 12.11 -12.96 -3.05
C ALA A 286 12.89 -14.25 -2.66
N PRO A 287 13.00 -14.64 -1.38
CA PRO A 287 13.69 -15.88 -1.03
C PRO A 287 12.98 -17.16 -1.53
N ILE A 288 11.65 -17.15 -1.65
CA ILE A 288 10.88 -18.26 -2.22
C ILE A 288 11.22 -18.44 -3.71
N VAL A 289 11.28 -17.34 -4.47
CA VAL A 289 11.67 -17.35 -5.88
C VAL A 289 13.11 -17.84 -6.03
N ALA A 290 14.02 -17.41 -5.16
CA ALA A 290 15.41 -17.89 -5.18
C ALA A 290 15.53 -19.39 -4.92
N ILE A 291 14.78 -19.93 -3.95
CA ILE A 291 14.75 -21.38 -3.68
C ILE A 291 14.17 -22.15 -4.86
N PHE A 292 13.10 -21.63 -5.48
CA PHE A 292 12.48 -22.24 -6.65
C PHE A 292 13.47 -22.31 -7.83
N ALA A 293 14.15 -21.21 -8.14
CA ALA A 293 15.18 -21.16 -9.17
C ALA A 293 16.35 -22.10 -8.86
N ALA A 294 16.80 -22.16 -7.61
CA ALA A 294 17.85 -23.09 -7.18
C ALA A 294 17.46 -24.56 -7.41
N LYS A 295 16.22 -24.94 -7.06
CA LYS A 295 15.69 -26.29 -7.27
C LYS A 295 15.54 -26.64 -8.75
N MET A 296 15.04 -25.71 -9.57
CA MET A 296 14.96 -25.90 -11.02
C MET A 296 16.34 -26.15 -11.63
N MET A 297 17.33 -25.33 -11.29
CA MET A 297 18.69 -25.49 -11.79
C MET A 297 19.31 -26.82 -11.35
N ALA A 298 19.09 -27.23 -10.11
CA ALA A 298 19.56 -28.52 -9.60
C ALA A 298 18.94 -29.69 -10.36
N GLY A 299 17.63 -29.63 -10.64
CA GLY A 299 16.93 -30.65 -11.45
C GLY A 299 17.47 -30.74 -12.88
N LEU A 300 17.74 -29.59 -13.51
CA LEU A 300 18.32 -29.56 -14.86
C LEU A 300 19.72 -30.19 -14.90
N LEU A 301 20.57 -29.88 -13.92
CA LEU A 301 21.91 -30.45 -13.81
C LEU A 301 21.87 -31.96 -13.54
N ALA A 302 20.93 -32.42 -12.70
CA ALA A 302 20.73 -33.85 -12.44
C ALA A 302 20.30 -34.62 -13.70
N ALA A 303 19.42 -34.04 -14.53
CA ALA A 303 18.99 -34.64 -15.80
C ALA A 303 20.14 -34.81 -16.82
N GLN A 304 21.19 -33.99 -16.72
CA GLN A 304 22.39 -34.08 -17.57
C GLN A 304 23.47 -35.04 -17.04
N GLY A 305 23.15 -35.86 -16.03
CA GLY A 305 24.08 -36.89 -15.52
C GLY A 305 25.09 -36.38 -14.49
N ALA A 306 24.89 -35.19 -13.92
CA ALA A 306 25.68 -34.71 -12.78
C ALA A 306 25.26 -35.44 -11.49
N SER A 307 25.71 -36.68 -11.30
CA SER A 307 25.36 -37.57 -10.19
C SER A 307 25.71 -37.05 -8.78
N ALA A 308 26.40 -35.90 -8.66
CA ALA A 308 26.75 -35.27 -7.39
C ALA A 308 25.65 -34.38 -6.77
N VAL A 309 24.50 -34.21 -7.44
CA VAL A 309 23.45 -33.25 -7.06
C VAL A 309 22.45 -33.82 -6.03
N MET A 310 22.54 -35.12 -5.70
CA MET A 310 21.55 -35.85 -4.90
C MET A 310 21.63 -35.63 -3.37
N ILE A 311 22.17 -34.50 -2.91
CA ILE A 311 22.16 -34.13 -1.48
C ILE A 311 21.37 -32.82 -1.32
N LEU A 312 20.05 -32.97 -1.39
CA LEU A 312 19.06 -31.94 -1.02
C LEU A 312 18.74 -32.01 0.47
#